data_AF-A0A971AL26-F1
#
_entry.id   AF-A0A971AL26-F1
#
_cell.length_a   1.000
_cell.length_b   1.000
_cell.length_c   1.000
_cell.angle_alpha   90.00
_cell.angle_beta   90.00
_cell.angle_gamma   90.00
#
_symmetry.space_group_name_H-M   'P 1'
#
loop_
_entity.id
_entity.type
_entity.pdbx_description
1 polymer ?
#
loop_
_entity_poly.entity_id
_entity_poly.type
_entity_poly.pdbx_seq_one_letter_code
_entity_poly.pdbx_strand_id
1 'polypeptide(L)'
;GCEAGLLPLRVTHNDTKLNNVLIDKATGKGLCAIDLDTVMPGLTAYDFGDAIRYGANTAAEDEQNLDLVELSLPMYKAYAEGFLGEVKESLTEAEIDSLPVGAKMMTLECMIRFLGDYLNGDVYFKVAYPDHNLVRAKTQLKLLREMDAHWDEMVSIIKTLAGGTTGHE
;
A
#
# COMPACT_ATOMS: atom_id res chain seq x y z
N GLY A 1 -10.76 -3.03 -17.51
CA GLY A 1 -10.08 -1.94 -16.76
C GLY A 1 -8.91 -1.44 -17.56
N CYS A 2 -7.77 -2.13 -17.48
CA CYS A 2 -6.55 -1.77 -18.22
C CYS A 2 -6.68 -1.95 -19.74
N GLU A 3 -7.34 -3.03 -20.20
CA GLU A 3 -7.54 -3.30 -21.65
C GLU A 3 -8.46 -2.31 -22.36
N ALA A 4 -9.29 -1.57 -21.61
CA ALA A 4 -10.16 -0.53 -22.16
C ALA A 4 -9.48 0.85 -22.17
N GLY A 5 -8.23 0.97 -21.70
CA GLY A 5 -7.47 2.22 -21.63
C GLY A 5 -7.92 3.18 -20.52
N LEU A 6 -8.85 2.79 -19.65
CA LEU A 6 -9.38 3.65 -18.58
C LEU A 6 -8.34 3.89 -17.47
N LEU A 7 -7.50 2.88 -17.20
CA LEU A 7 -6.37 2.98 -16.28
C LEU A 7 -5.08 2.80 -17.10
N PRO A 8 -4.27 3.86 -17.26
CA PRO A 8 -3.01 3.79 -17.99
C PRO A 8 -2.04 2.80 -17.34
N LEU A 9 -1.34 2.02 -18.18
CA LEU A 9 -0.17 1.29 -17.72
C LEU A 9 0.99 2.26 -17.49
N ARG A 10 1.63 2.15 -16.33
CA ARG A 10 2.81 2.93 -15.96
C ARG A 10 3.97 2.01 -15.61
N VAL A 11 5.18 2.54 -15.66
CA VAL A 11 6.31 1.88 -14.99
C VAL A 11 6.07 2.01 -13.49
N THR A 12 6.09 0.87 -12.80
CA THR A 12 5.78 0.75 -11.36
C THR A 12 6.87 -0.05 -10.67
N HIS A 13 7.07 0.18 -9.39
CA HIS A 13 8.05 -0.53 -8.58
C HIS A 13 7.57 -1.94 -8.18
N ASN A 14 6.28 -2.07 -7.88
CA ASN A 14 5.60 -3.31 -7.44
C ASN A 14 6.06 -3.89 -6.08
N ASP A 15 6.90 -3.17 -5.32
CA ASP A 15 7.29 -3.51 -3.94
C ASP A 15 7.69 -2.24 -3.17
N THR A 16 6.70 -1.42 -2.84
CA THR A 16 6.88 -0.05 -2.32
C THR A 16 6.86 0.02 -0.80
N LYS A 17 7.23 -1.08 -0.14
CA LYS A 17 7.34 -1.14 1.32
C LYS A 17 8.37 -0.11 1.81
N LEU A 18 8.14 0.44 3.01
CA LEU A 18 8.96 1.52 3.55
C LEU A 18 10.44 1.14 3.71
N ASN A 19 10.74 -0.14 3.94
CA ASN A 19 12.11 -0.65 4.02
C ASN A 19 12.85 -0.64 2.67
N ASN A 20 12.15 -0.43 1.55
CA ASN A 20 12.71 -0.25 0.22
C ASN A 20 12.98 1.22 -0.13
N VAL A 21 12.90 2.15 0.84
CA VAL A 21 13.27 3.56 0.68
C VAL A 21 14.41 3.92 1.64
N LEU A 22 15.54 4.36 1.09
CA LEU A 22 16.64 4.89 1.90
C LEU A 22 16.32 6.32 2.33
N ILE A 23 16.39 6.58 3.64
CA ILE A 23 16.14 7.89 4.23
C ILE A 23 17.43 8.44 4.81
N ASP A 24 17.75 9.69 4.47
CA ASP A 24 18.88 10.41 5.05
C ASP A 24 18.65 10.64 6.55
N LYS A 25 19.59 10.14 7.36
CA LYS A 25 19.44 10.18 8.82
C LYS A 25 19.48 11.61 9.40
N ALA A 26 20.17 12.54 8.73
CA ALA A 26 20.34 13.90 9.24
C ALA A 26 19.12 14.80 8.91
N THR A 27 18.54 14.61 7.73
CA THR A 27 17.50 15.49 7.18
C THR A 27 16.11 14.85 7.13
N GLY A 28 16.02 13.52 7.24
CA GLY A 28 14.76 12.78 7.10
C GLY A 28 14.23 12.70 5.67
N LYS A 29 15.02 13.14 4.67
CA LYS A 29 14.61 13.12 3.26
C LYS A 29 14.86 11.75 2.63
N GLY A 30 13.96 11.32 1.75
CA GLY A 30 14.19 10.16 0.89
C GLY A 30 15.39 10.40 -0.03
N LEU A 31 16.33 9.45 -0.06
CA LEU A 31 17.53 9.47 -0.90
C LEU A 31 17.30 8.73 -2.22
N CYS A 32 16.83 7.48 -2.13
CA CYS A 32 16.46 6.68 -3.29
C CYS A 32 15.59 5.48 -2.89
N ALA A 33 14.83 4.96 -3.86
CA ALA A 33 14.25 3.63 -3.77
C ALA A 33 15.34 2.58 -4.05
N ILE A 34 15.21 1.41 -3.43
CA ILE A 34 16.06 0.23 -3.62
C ILE A 34 15.16 -0.98 -3.93
N ASP A 35 15.77 -2.12 -4.26
CA ASP A 35 15.05 -3.35 -4.65
C ASP A 35 14.26 -3.20 -5.96
N LEU A 36 14.99 -2.97 -7.06
CA LEU A 36 14.41 -2.67 -8.37
C LEU A 36 14.06 -3.93 -9.21
N ASP A 37 14.13 -5.11 -8.62
CA ASP A 37 13.97 -6.39 -9.34
C ASP A 37 12.52 -6.59 -9.85
N THR A 38 11.56 -5.91 -9.23
CA THR A 38 10.13 -5.96 -9.59
C THR A 38 9.66 -4.76 -10.41
N VAL A 39 10.58 -3.92 -10.93
CA VAL A 39 10.20 -2.80 -11.79
C VAL A 39 9.67 -3.32 -13.13
N MET A 40 8.37 -3.12 -13.36
CA MET A 40 7.67 -3.55 -14.57
C MET A 40 6.43 -2.71 -14.84
N PRO A 41 5.79 -2.84 -16.02
CA PRO A 41 4.50 -2.20 -16.27
C PRO A 41 3.43 -2.67 -15.27
N GLY A 42 2.72 -1.71 -14.69
CA GLY A 42 1.67 -1.93 -13.69
C GLY A 42 0.74 -0.72 -13.58
N LEU A 43 -0.03 -0.67 -12.50
CA LEU A 43 -0.94 0.44 -12.20
C LEU A 43 -0.40 1.27 -11.03
N THR A 44 -0.58 2.58 -11.10
CA THR A 44 -0.29 3.51 -9.99
C THR A 44 -0.90 3.05 -8.67
N ALA A 45 -2.10 2.48 -8.73
CA ALA A 45 -2.80 1.94 -7.56
C ALA A 45 -2.08 0.77 -6.87
N TYR A 46 -1.22 0.02 -7.58
CA TYR A 46 -0.47 -1.09 -7.00
C TYR A 46 0.66 -0.55 -6.10
N ASP A 47 1.47 0.37 -6.62
CA ASP A 47 2.54 1.02 -5.84
C ASP A 47 1.98 1.82 -4.67
N PHE A 48 0.88 2.55 -4.86
CA PHE A 48 0.21 3.22 -3.75
C PHE A 48 -0.32 2.20 -2.72
N GLY A 49 -0.96 1.13 -3.20
CA GLY A 49 -1.63 0.16 -2.36
C GLY A 49 -0.68 -0.65 -1.48
N ASP A 50 0.46 -1.09 -2.03
CA ASP A 50 1.45 -1.85 -1.25
C ASP A 50 2.15 -0.99 -0.19
N ALA A 51 2.40 0.29 -0.49
CA ALA A 51 2.91 1.23 0.48
C ALA A 51 1.92 1.48 1.64
N ILE A 52 0.61 1.59 1.35
CA ILE A 52 -0.42 1.72 2.39
C ILE A 52 -0.56 0.44 3.21
N ARG A 53 -0.59 -0.72 2.56
CA ARG A 53 -0.67 -2.03 3.23
C ARG A 53 0.41 -2.20 4.29
N TYR A 54 1.62 -1.74 4.01
CA TYR A 54 2.73 -1.81 4.95
C TYR A 54 2.79 -0.61 5.90
N GLY A 55 2.68 0.61 5.36
CA GLY A 55 2.99 1.85 6.04
C GLY A 55 1.83 2.48 6.82
N ALA A 56 0.58 2.08 6.58
CA ALA A 56 -0.58 2.58 7.33
C ALA A 56 -1.12 1.56 8.35
N ASN A 57 -0.44 0.44 8.55
CA ASN A 57 -0.73 -0.53 9.59
C ASN A 57 -0.08 -0.08 10.91
N THR A 58 -0.83 -0.06 12.01
CA THR A 58 -0.32 0.31 13.35
C THR A 58 0.56 -0.78 13.98
N ALA A 59 0.55 -1.99 13.42
CA ALA A 59 1.31 -3.13 13.89
C ALA A 59 2.24 -3.70 12.83
N ALA A 60 3.17 -4.55 13.25
CA ALA A 60 4.06 -5.28 12.35
C ALA A 60 3.28 -6.26 11.47
N GLU A 61 3.84 -6.60 10.30
CA GLU A 61 3.22 -7.53 9.34
C GLU A 61 2.99 -8.93 9.93
N ASP A 62 3.78 -9.32 10.93
CA ASP A 62 3.75 -10.59 11.65
C ASP A 62 3.26 -10.46 13.12
N GLU A 63 2.51 -9.41 13.43
CA GLU A 63 1.89 -9.22 14.75
C GLU A 63 0.95 -10.37 15.12
N GLN A 64 1.13 -10.94 16.32
CA GLN A 64 0.32 -12.05 16.82
C GLN A 64 -0.95 -11.57 17.51
N ASN A 65 -0.91 -10.39 18.14
CA ASN A 65 -2.06 -9.76 18.76
C ASN A 65 -2.84 -8.92 17.74
N LEU A 66 -3.88 -9.50 17.15
CA LEU A 66 -4.71 -8.85 16.13
C LEU A 66 -5.48 -7.61 16.62
N ASP A 67 -5.59 -7.41 17.93
CA ASP A 67 -6.21 -6.21 18.50
C ASP A 67 -5.32 -4.97 18.30
N LEU A 68 -4.04 -5.14 17.97
CA LEU A 68 -3.11 -4.04 17.67
C LEU A 68 -3.09 -3.67 16.18
N VAL A 69 -3.70 -4.49 15.32
CA VAL A 69 -3.71 -4.31 13.87
C VAL A 69 -4.87 -3.42 13.49
N GLU A 70 -4.59 -2.15 13.28
CA GLU A 70 -5.55 -1.11 12.90
C GLU A 70 -5.06 -0.38 11.63
N LEU A 71 -6.01 0.15 10.86
CA LEU A 71 -5.68 1.11 9.80
C LEU A 71 -5.50 2.50 10.42
N SER A 72 -4.29 3.02 10.37
CA SER A 72 -4.02 4.40 10.77
C SER A 72 -4.43 5.38 9.68
N LEU A 73 -5.66 5.92 9.77
CA LEU A 73 -6.12 7.01 8.89
C LEU A 73 -5.17 8.22 8.86
N PRO A 74 -4.52 8.64 9.97
CA PRO A 74 -3.50 9.68 9.92
C PRO A 74 -2.30 9.33 9.03
N MET A 75 -1.79 8.09 9.11
CA MET A 75 -0.67 7.65 8.27
C MET A 75 -1.09 7.47 6.81
N TYR A 76 -2.28 6.93 6.56
CA TYR A 76 -2.88 6.86 5.24
C TYR A 76 -2.96 8.24 4.58
N LYS A 77 -3.50 9.23 5.33
CA LYS A 77 -3.60 10.62 4.87
C LYS A 77 -2.22 11.23 4.60
N ALA A 78 -1.26 11.08 5.51
CA ALA A 78 0.08 11.62 5.35
C ALA A 78 0.79 11.04 4.11
N TYR A 79 0.67 9.73 3.89
CA TYR A 79 1.22 9.10 2.68
C TYR A 79 0.50 9.59 1.42
N ALA A 80 -0.83 9.67 1.44
CA ALA A 80 -1.62 10.17 0.31
C ALA A 80 -1.30 11.63 -0.03
N GLU A 81 -1.09 12.48 0.98
CA GLU A 81 -0.67 13.87 0.81
C GLU A 81 0.69 13.97 0.11
N GLY A 82 1.69 13.20 0.58
CA GLY A 82 3.01 13.17 -0.06
C GLY A 82 2.95 12.62 -1.48
N PHE A 83 2.24 11.51 -1.68
CA PHE A 83 2.12 10.86 -2.98
C PHE A 83 1.42 11.76 -4.01
N LEU A 84 0.21 12.23 -3.70
CA LEU A 84 -0.55 13.10 -4.60
C LEU A 84 0.12 14.46 -4.78
N GLY A 85 0.81 15.00 -3.76
CA GLY A 85 1.57 16.24 -3.89
C GLY A 85 2.60 16.20 -5.02
N GLU A 86 3.18 15.04 -5.29
CA GLU A 86 4.20 14.87 -6.34
C GLU A 86 3.63 14.46 -7.69
N VAL A 87 2.61 13.59 -7.73
CA VAL A 87 2.18 12.96 -9.00
C VAL A 87 0.79 13.36 -9.49
N LYS A 88 -0.01 14.06 -8.69
CA LYS A 88 -1.44 14.35 -9.00
C LYS A 88 -1.67 14.91 -10.40
N GLU A 89 -0.88 15.90 -10.82
CA GLU A 89 -1.02 16.55 -12.14
C GLU A 89 -0.76 15.60 -13.32
N SER A 90 -0.09 14.47 -13.07
CA SER A 90 0.20 13.43 -14.07
C SER A 90 -0.81 12.27 -14.06
N LEU A 91 -1.70 12.22 -13.06
CA LEU A 91 -2.68 11.15 -12.91
C LEU A 91 -4.03 11.52 -13.54
N THR A 92 -4.69 10.53 -14.11
CA THR A 92 -6.09 10.67 -14.53
C THR A 92 -7.03 10.57 -13.32
N GLU A 93 -8.24 11.10 -13.45
CA GLU A 93 -9.29 10.98 -12.42
C GLU A 93 -9.57 9.51 -12.07
N ALA A 94 -9.61 8.63 -13.07
CA ALA A 94 -9.79 7.19 -12.86
C ALA A 94 -8.65 6.56 -12.04
N GLU A 95 -7.40 7.01 -12.24
CA GLU A 95 -6.27 6.54 -11.42
C GLU A 95 -6.37 7.00 -9.98
N ILE A 96 -6.74 8.26 -9.75
CA ILE A 96 -6.95 8.82 -8.42
C ILE A 96 -8.07 8.04 -7.70
N ASP A 97 -9.21 7.83 -8.36
CA ASP A 97 -10.33 7.07 -7.80
C ASP A 97 -9.97 5.60 -7.52
N SER A 98 -8.96 5.06 -8.21
CA SER A 98 -8.50 3.68 -8.00
C SER A 98 -7.55 3.51 -6.81
N LEU A 99 -7.01 4.58 -6.22
CA LEU A 99 -6.01 4.48 -5.14
C LEU A 99 -6.52 3.74 -3.89
N PRO A 100 -7.72 4.03 -3.33
CA PRO A 100 -8.25 3.26 -2.20
C PRO A 100 -8.51 1.79 -2.54
N VAL A 101 -8.93 1.51 -3.78
CA VAL A 101 -9.15 0.14 -4.27
C VAL A 101 -7.81 -0.61 -4.34
N GLY A 102 -6.76 0.06 -4.82
CA GLY A 102 -5.39 -0.46 -4.85
C GLY A 102 -4.90 -0.92 -3.48
N ALA A 103 -5.12 -0.11 -2.43
CA ALA A 103 -4.76 -0.48 -1.06
C ALA A 103 -5.41 -1.78 -0.59
N LYS A 104 -6.72 -1.94 -0.79
CA LYS A 104 -7.42 -3.19 -0.46
C LYS A 104 -6.95 -4.36 -1.30
N MET A 105 -6.76 -4.15 -2.61
CA MET A 105 -6.36 -5.19 -3.56
C MET A 105 -4.97 -5.73 -3.22
N MET A 106 -3.99 -4.87 -2.98
CA MET A 106 -2.63 -5.28 -2.59
C MET A 106 -2.61 -5.95 -1.21
N THR A 107 -3.43 -5.49 -0.27
CA THR A 107 -3.58 -6.14 1.04
C THR A 107 -4.16 -7.56 0.90
N LEU A 108 -5.19 -7.72 0.07
CA LEU A 108 -5.82 -9.01 -0.20
C LEU A 108 -4.87 -9.97 -0.94
N GLU A 109 -4.18 -9.49 -1.97
CA GLU A 109 -3.21 -10.27 -2.75
C GLU A 109 -2.08 -10.80 -1.84
N CYS A 110 -1.53 -9.94 -1.00
CA CYS A 110 -0.47 -10.30 -0.06
C CYS A 110 -0.96 -11.32 0.99
N MET A 111 -2.18 -11.13 1.52
CA MET A 111 -2.83 -12.08 2.42
C MET A 111 -2.94 -13.48 1.80
N ILE A 112 -3.42 -13.56 0.55
CA ILE A 112 -3.57 -14.83 -0.18
C ILE A 112 -2.22 -15.47 -0.42
N ARG A 113 -1.17 -14.69 -0.72
CA ARG A 113 0.18 -15.22 -0.90
C ARG A 113 0.76 -15.80 0.38
N PHE A 114 0.63 -15.12 1.51
CA PHE A 114 1.07 -15.68 2.80
C PHE A 114 0.30 -16.94 3.16
N LEU A 115 -1.03 -16.93 3.01
CA LEU A 115 -1.85 -18.11 3.29
C LEU A 115 -1.50 -19.28 2.36
N GLY A 116 -1.33 -19.00 1.08
CA GLY A 116 -0.94 -20.00 0.08
C GLY A 116 0.44 -20.60 0.39
N ASP A 117 1.41 -19.78 0.77
CA ASP A 117 2.75 -20.26 1.13
C ASP A 117 2.72 -21.13 2.40
N TYR A 118 1.94 -20.72 3.42
CA TYR A 118 1.72 -21.55 4.61
C TYR A 118 1.13 -22.92 4.27
N LEU A 119 0.10 -22.96 3.42
CA LEU A 119 -0.52 -24.23 2.99
C LEU A 119 0.41 -25.11 2.16
N ASN A 120 1.41 -24.51 1.51
CA ASN A 120 2.41 -25.21 0.71
C ASN A 120 3.68 -25.58 1.50
N GLY A 121 3.71 -25.31 2.82
CA GLY A 121 4.85 -25.63 3.67
C GLY A 121 5.99 -24.61 3.64
N ASP A 122 5.66 -23.31 3.49
CA ASP A 122 6.58 -22.17 3.62
C ASP A 122 7.80 -22.23 2.69
N VAL A 123 7.55 -22.41 1.40
CA VAL A 123 8.59 -22.61 0.38
C VAL A 123 9.06 -21.31 -0.28
N TYR A 124 8.27 -20.24 -0.17
CA TYR A 124 8.54 -18.95 -0.83
C TYR A 124 9.06 -17.90 0.15
N PHE A 125 8.32 -17.61 1.23
CA PHE A 125 8.69 -16.61 2.22
C PHE A 125 9.55 -17.22 3.33
N LYS A 126 10.56 -16.47 3.78
CA LYS A 126 11.33 -16.87 4.96
C LYS A 126 10.43 -16.82 6.21
N VAL A 127 10.42 -17.92 6.94
CA VAL A 127 9.70 -18.08 8.21
C VAL A 127 10.67 -18.19 9.39
N ALA A 128 10.21 -17.78 10.57
CA ALA A 128 10.98 -17.82 11.81
C ALA A 128 10.43 -18.88 12.78
N TYR A 129 9.17 -19.27 12.59
CA TYR A 129 8.46 -20.28 13.36
C TYR A 129 7.37 -20.92 12.48
N PRO A 130 6.85 -22.12 12.83
CA PRO A 130 6.00 -22.91 11.93
C PRO A 130 4.73 -22.22 11.41
N ASP A 131 4.11 -21.33 12.20
CA ASP A 131 2.88 -20.64 11.80
C ASP A 131 3.13 -19.19 11.33
N HIS A 132 4.37 -18.82 10.98
CA HIS A 132 4.73 -17.43 10.71
C HIS A 132 3.94 -16.82 9.55
N ASN A 133 3.83 -17.53 8.41
CA ASN A 133 3.04 -17.04 7.29
C ASN A 133 1.52 -17.04 7.57
N LEU A 134 1.03 -17.96 8.41
CA LEU A 134 -0.36 -17.91 8.88
C LEU A 134 -0.64 -16.66 9.73
N VAL A 135 0.30 -16.29 10.61
CA VAL A 135 0.20 -15.04 11.39
C VAL A 135 0.17 -13.83 10.46
N ARG A 136 1.09 -13.75 9.49
CA ARG A 136 1.10 -12.67 8.48
C ARG A 136 -0.22 -12.57 7.72
N ALA A 137 -0.75 -13.70 7.25
CA ALA A 137 -2.04 -13.74 6.56
C ALA A 137 -3.19 -13.21 7.44
N LYS A 138 -3.21 -13.56 8.73
CA LYS A 138 -4.23 -13.05 9.68
C LYS A 138 -4.12 -11.54 9.88
N THR A 139 -2.90 -11.00 9.99
CA THR A 139 -2.66 -9.56 10.08
C THR A 139 -3.19 -8.83 8.84
N GLN A 140 -2.86 -9.32 7.64
CA GLN A 140 -3.35 -8.72 6.40
C GLN A 140 -4.88 -8.81 6.27
N LEU A 141 -5.50 -9.92 6.72
CA LEU A 141 -6.96 -10.07 6.73
C LEU A 141 -7.63 -9.09 7.71
N LYS A 142 -7.05 -8.89 8.90
CA LYS A 142 -7.54 -7.90 9.87
C LYS A 142 -7.42 -6.49 9.29
N LEU A 143 -6.27 -6.12 8.73
CA LEU A 143 -6.08 -4.83 8.06
C LEU A 143 -7.09 -4.60 6.91
N LEU A 144 -7.37 -5.63 6.10
CA LEU A 144 -8.37 -5.52 5.04
C LEU A 144 -9.77 -5.20 5.60
N ARG A 145 -10.14 -5.77 6.76
CA ARG A 145 -11.40 -5.46 7.45
C ARG A 145 -11.42 -4.05 8.02
N GLU A 146 -10.29 -3.55 8.49
CA GLU A 146 -10.17 -2.15 8.92
C GLU A 146 -10.35 -1.19 7.73
N MET A 147 -9.78 -1.52 6.56
CA MET A 147 -10.01 -0.77 5.32
C MET A 147 -11.47 -0.81 4.87
N ASP A 148 -12.18 -1.92 5.08
CA ASP A 148 -13.63 -2.00 4.84
C ASP A 148 -14.41 -1.10 5.81
N ALA A 149 -14.05 -1.12 7.10
CA ALA A 149 -14.71 -0.32 8.13
C ALA A 149 -14.51 1.19 7.93
N HIS A 150 -13.36 1.59 7.39
CA HIS A 150 -12.99 2.99 7.12
C HIS A 150 -13.08 3.37 5.63
N TRP A 151 -13.84 2.62 4.84
CA TRP A 151 -13.86 2.78 3.39
C TRP A 151 -14.26 4.20 2.96
N ASP A 152 -15.30 4.76 3.59
CA ASP A 152 -15.80 6.09 3.25
C ASP A 152 -14.78 7.17 3.62
N GLU A 153 -14.08 7.04 4.75
CA GLU A 153 -12.99 7.95 5.12
C GLU A 153 -11.81 7.86 4.15
N MET A 154 -11.38 6.65 3.76
CA MET A 154 -10.29 6.44 2.81
C MET A 154 -10.59 7.10 1.46
N VAL A 155 -11.80 6.91 0.95
CA VAL A 155 -12.27 7.53 -0.30
C VAL A 155 -12.36 9.05 -0.16
N SER A 156 -12.93 9.54 0.95
CA SER A 156 -13.05 10.98 1.21
C SER A 156 -11.70 11.67 1.25
N ILE A 157 -10.70 11.08 1.91
CA ILE A 157 -9.34 11.63 2.00
C ILE A 157 -8.74 11.82 0.60
N ILE A 158 -8.80 10.80 -0.26
CA ILE A 158 -8.26 10.89 -1.62
C ILE A 158 -8.98 11.97 -2.43
N LYS A 159 -10.32 12.01 -2.37
CA LYS A 159 -11.12 13.02 -3.08
C LYS A 159 -10.82 14.44 -2.60
N THR A 160 -10.67 14.65 -1.29
CA THR A 160 -10.32 15.97 -0.75
C THR A 160 -8.94 16.42 -1.23
N LEU A 161 -7.94 15.55 -1.22
CA LEU A 161 -6.59 15.88 -1.66
C LEU A 161 -6.51 16.10 -3.18
N ALA A 162 -7.28 15.34 -3.96
CA ALA A 162 -7.40 15.51 -5.40
C ALA A 162 -8.19 16.77 -5.79
N GLY A 163 -9.23 17.15 -5.03
CA GLY A 163 -10.05 18.33 -5.29
C GLY A 163 -9.44 19.65 -4.80
N GLY A 164 -8.46 19.61 -3.91
CA GLY A 164 -7.77 20.81 -3.41
C GLY A 164 -6.93 21.48 -4.50
N THR A 165 -7.42 22.63 -4.99
CA THR A 165 -6.65 23.57 -5.79
C THR A 165 -5.59 24.20 -4.88
N THR A 166 -4.31 24.06 -5.23
CA THR A 166 -3.23 24.83 -4.60
C THR A 166 -3.41 26.30 -4.97
N GLY A 167 -4.06 27.05 -4.08
CA GLY A 167 -3.86 28.49 -4.01
C GLY A 167 -2.42 28.74 -3.54
N HIS A 168 -1.51 28.90 -4.50
CA HIS A 168 -0.25 29.59 -4.25
C HIS A 168 -0.51 31.09 -4.40
N GLU A 169 -0.73 31.77 -3.28
CA GLU A 169 -0.37 33.18 -3.11
C GLU A 169 1.10 33.29 -2.71
#